data_AF-G0JUH4-F1
#
_entry.id   AF-G0JUH4-F1
#
_cell.length_a   1.000
_cell.length_b   1.000
_cell.length_c   1.000
_cell.angle_alpha   90.00
_cell.angle_beta   90.00
_cell.angle_gamma   90.00
#
_symmetry.space_group_name_H-M   'P 1'
#
loop_
_entity.id
_entity.type
_entity.pdbx_description
1 polymer ?
#
loop_
_entity_poly.entity_id
_entity_poly.type
_entity_poly.pdbx_seq_one_letter_code
_entity_poly.pdbx_strand_id
1 'polypeptide(L)' 'MALAKGKPRPYAVCCEDGDGIHPLRGFRYATRASAETALGDLDCAMSFRRHMGLGGWQRGWHSFVVIDMREAS' A
#
# COMPACT_ATOMS: atom_id res chain seq x y z
N MET A 1 13.05 -15.75 -20.98
CA MET A 1 12.15 -14.59 -20.83
C MET A 1 12.83 -13.58 -19.90
N ALA A 2 13.35 -12.49 -20.44
CA ALA A 2 13.93 -11.44 -19.62
C ALA A 2 12.78 -10.71 -18.90
N LEU A 3 12.73 -10.78 -17.57
CA LEU A 3 11.96 -9.80 -16.79
C LEU A 3 12.45 -8.44 -17.26
N ALA A 4 11.55 -7.64 -17.84
CA ALA A 4 11.85 -6.26 -18.19
C ALA A 4 12.65 -5.64 -17.03
N LYS A 5 13.81 -5.03 -17.33
CA LYS A 5 14.52 -4.14 -16.41
C LYS A 5 13.55 -3.01 -16.05
N GLY A 6 12.63 -3.32 -15.15
CA GLY A 6 11.50 -2.49 -14.81
C GLY A 6 12.06 -1.24 -14.17
N LYS A 7 11.60 -0.08 -14.64
CA LYS A 7 11.90 1.20 -14.01
C LYS A 7 11.81 1.06 -12.48
N PRO A 8 12.76 1.61 -11.72
CA PRO A 8 12.75 1.48 -10.26
C PRO A 8 11.38 1.91 -9.74
N ARG A 9 10.80 1.08 -8.87
CA ARG A 9 9.54 1.35 -8.19
C ARG A 9 9.82 1.50 -6.69
N PRO A 10 10.41 2.64 -6.28
CA PRO A 10 10.89 2.81 -4.91
C PRO A 10 9.75 3.07 -3.92
N TYR A 11 8.57 3.48 -4.39
CA TYR A 11 7.44 3.76 -3.50
C TYR A 11 6.58 2.51 -3.34
N ALA A 12 6.20 2.20 -2.10
CA ALA A 12 5.33 1.06 -1.79
C ALA A 12 4.19 1.49 -0.87
N VAL A 13 3.00 0.91 -1.10
CA VAL A 13 1.94 0.93 -0.09
C VAL A 13 2.22 -0.22 0.89
N CYS A 14 2.28 0.12 2.17
CA CYS A 14 2.55 -0.81 3.25
C CYS A 14 1.39 -0.86 4.22
N CYS A 15 1.20 -2.02 4.84
CA CYS A 15 0.44 -2.17 6.06
C CYS A 15 1.34 -1.80 7.23
N GLU A 16 0.88 -0.92 8.11
CA GLU A 16 1.46 -0.65 9.42
C GLU A 16 0.57 -1.30 10.48
N ASP A 17 1.17 -2.11 11.33
CA ASP A 17 0.53 -2.74 12.48
C ASP A 17 1.42 -2.63 13.73
N GLY A 18 1.04 -3.30 14.82
CA GLY A 18 1.78 -3.27 16.07
C GLY A 18 3.18 -3.90 16.00
N ASP A 19 3.44 -4.74 14.99
CA ASP A 19 4.73 -5.41 14.78
C ASP A 19 5.63 -4.61 13.82
N GLY A 20 5.05 -3.79 12.93
CA GLY A 20 5.78 -2.79 12.15
C GLY A 20 5.18 -2.48 10.80
N ILE A 21 6.04 -2.06 9.85
CA ILE A 21 5.64 -1.66 8.50
C ILE A 21 5.98 -2.79 7.51
N HIS A 22 4.95 -3.33 6.87
CA HIS A 22 5.02 -4.46 5.95
C HIS A 22 4.54 -4.08 4.54
N PRO A 23 5.41 -4.14 3.51
CA PRO A 23 5.03 -3.78 2.15
C PRO A 23 4.04 -4.77 1.52
N LEU A 24 2.96 -4.25 0.94
CA LEU A 24 1.99 -5.07 0.25
C LEU A 24 2.55 -5.58 -1.08
N ARG A 25 2.45 -6.89 -1.33
CA ARG A 25 2.90 -7.49 -2.59
C ARG A 25 2.11 -6.91 -3.76
N GLY A 26 2.81 -6.41 -4.77
CA GLY A 26 2.21 -5.83 -5.99
C GLY A 26 1.93 -4.33 -5.94
N PHE A 27 1.93 -3.71 -4.76
CA PHE A 27 1.68 -2.28 -4.59
C PHE A 27 2.98 -1.47 -4.60
N ARG A 28 3.72 -1.56 -5.71
CA ARG A 28 4.96 -0.82 -5.93
C ARG A 28 4.83 0.13 -7.11
N TYR A 29 5.28 1.36 -6.92
CA TYR A 29 5.04 2.48 -7.81
C TYR A 29 6.32 3.26 -8.09
N ALA A 30 6.37 3.86 -9.28
CA ALA A 30 7.51 4.67 -9.72
C ALA A 30 7.53 6.06 -9.06
N THR A 31 6.37 6.58 -8.64
CA THR A 31 6.23 7.92 -8.03
C THR A 31 5.43 7.86 -6.75
N ARG A 32 5.69 8.78 -5.82
CA ARG A 32 4.91 8.92 -4.58
C ARG A 32 3.44 9.19 -4.87
N ALA A 33 3.15 10.11 -5.79
CA ALA A 33 1.79 10.46 -6.18
C ALA A 33 0.98 9.25 -6.65
N SER A 34 1.57 8.35 -7.45
CA SER A 34 0.86 7.14 -7.89
C SER A 34 0.63 6.13 -6.76
N ALA A 35 1.54 6.04 -5.80
CA ALA A 35 1.33 5.25 -4.58
C ALA A 35 0.23 5.85 -3.69
N GLU A 36 0.18 7.18 -3.55
CA GLU A 36 -0.84 7.89 -2.78
C GLU A 36 -2.23 7.77 -3.42
N THR A 37 -2.34 7.86 -4.75
CA THR A 37 -3.58 7.57 -5.47
C THR A 37 -4.04 6.14 -5.20
N ALA A 38 -3.16 5.16 -5.32
CA ALA A 38 -3.51 3.77 -5.08
C ALA A 38 -3.89 3.48 -3.61
N LEU A 39 -3.26 4.19 -2.65
CA LEU A 39 -3.66 4.15 -1.25
C LEU A 39 -5.08 4.70 -1.07
N GLY A 40 -5.41 5.83 -1.70
CA GLY A 40 -6.77 6.39 -1.68
C GLY A 40 -7.81 5.43 -2.27
N ASP A 41 -7.50 4.77 -3.38
CA ASP A 41 -8.37 3.76 -4.00
C ASP A 41 -8.58 2.54 -3.08
N LEU A 42 -7.50 2.09 -2.41
CA LEU A 42 -7.55 1.01 -1.43
C LEU A 42 -8.43 1.38 -0.23
N ASP A 43 -8.27 2.59 0.32
CA ASP A 43 -9.08 3.10 1.42
C ASP A 43 -10.56 3.21 1.06
N CYS A 44 -10.85 3.65 -0.17
CA CYS A 44 -12.20 3.69 -0.70
C CYS A 44 -12.82 2.29 -0.79
N ALA A 45 -12.09 1.33 -1.40
CA ALA A 45 -12.54 -0.05 -1.51
C ALA A 45 -12.76 -0.72 -0.14
N MET A 46 -11.85 -0.51 0.82
CA MET A 46 -12.00 -1.04 2.18
C MET A 46 -13.18 -0.40 2.92
N SER A 47 -13.40 0.90 2.73
CA SER A 47 -14.57 1.60 3.27
C SER A 47 -15.88 1.05 2.71
N PHE A 48 -15.93 0.81 1.39
CA PHE A 48 -17.08 0.19 0.75
C PHE A 48 -17.36 -1.22 1.29
N ARG A 49 -16.33 -2.07 1.41
CA ARG A 49 -16.50 -3.41 1.98
C ARG A 49 -17.04 -3.39 3.42
N ARG A 50 -16.57 -2.45 4.26
CA ARG A 50 -17.11 -2.24 5.61
C ARG A 50 -18.58 -1.88 5.58
N HIS A 51 -18.97 -0.96 4.70
CA HIS A 51 -20.36 -0.54 4.56
C HIS A 51 -21.28 -1.71 4.14
N MET A 52 -20.77 -2.62 3.31
CA MET A 52 -21.48 -3.82 2.85
C MET A 52 -21.48 -4.98 3.87
N GLY A 53 -20.84 -4.83 5.04
CA GLY A 53 -20.74 -5.91 6.04
C GLY A 53 -19.85 -7.08 5.62
N LEU A 54 -19.04 -6.93 4.56
CA LEU A 54 -18.18 -7.99 4.00
C LEU A 54 -16.82 -8.11 4.72
N GLY A 55 -16.74 -7.56 5.92
CA GLY A 55 -15.48 -7.26 6.59
C GLY A 55 -14.68 -6.18 5.88
N GLY A 56 -13.70 -5.63 6.56
CA GLY A 56 -12.83 -4.59 6.04
C GLY A 56 -11.93 -4.09 7.16
N TRP A 57 -10.78 -3.58 6.79
CA TRP A 57 -9.76 -3.19 7.76
C TRP A 57 -10.27 -2.04 8.61
N GLN A 58 -10.06 -2.09 9.94
CA GLN A 58 -10.48 -1.02 10.85
C GLN A 58 -9.27 -0.15 11.24
N ARG A 59 -9.48 1.17 11.24
CA ARG A 59 -8.50 2.12 11.78
C ARG A 59 -8.21 1.76 13.24
N GLY A 60 -6.93 1.56 13.56
CA GLY A 60 -6.45 1.24 14.92
C GLY A 60 -5.93 -0.18 15.11
N TRP A 61 -6.20 -1.12 14.19
CA TRP A 61 -5.54 -2.44 14.17
C TRP A 61 -4.49 -2.54 13.07
N HIS A 62 -4.80 -1.96 11.91
CA HIS A 62 -3.89 -1.86 10.79
C HIS A 62 -4.13 -0.53 10.05
N SER A 63 -3.06 0.19 9.75
CA SER A 63 -3.05 1.42 8.94
C SER A 63 -2.35 1.14 7.61
N PHE A 64 -2.61 1.93 6.57
CA PHE A 64 -1.85 1.87 5.34
C PHE A 64 -1.07 3.16 5.12
N VAL A 65 0.19 3.02 4.72
CA VAL A 65 1.10 4.14 4.51
C VAL A 65 1.86 3.98 3.20
N VAL A 66 2.23 5.11 2.59
CA VAL A 66 3.19 5.11 1.48
C VAL A 66 4.58 5.34 2.06
N ILE A 67 5.50 4.41 1.79
CA ILE A 67 6.91 4.58 2.14
C ILE A 67 7.76 4.70 0.88
N ASP A 68 8.87 5.43 1.00
CA ASP A 68 9.99 5.30 0.07
C ASP A 68 10.92 4.19 0.57
N MET A 69 10.99 3.09 -0.16
CA MET A 69 11.85 1.94 0.20
C MET A 69 13.34 2.28 0.14
N ARG A 70 13.74 3.42 -0.42
CA ARG A 70 15.13 3.91 -0.39
C ARG A 70 15.49 4.53 0.96
N GLU A 71 14.51 5.05 1.69
CA GLU A 71 14.70 5.70 3.00
C GLU A 71 14.55 4.71 4.16
N ALA A 72 13.96 3.53 3.90
CA ALA A 72 13.74 2.49 4.89
C ALA A 72 14.92 1.51 5.07
N SER A 73 16.09 1.81 4.47
CA SER A 73 17.27 0.94 4.42
C SER A 73 18.51 1.55 5.06
#